data_AF-A0A932B425-F1
#
_entry.id   AF-A0A932B425-F1
#
_cell.length_a   1.000
_cell.length_b   1.000
_cell.length_c   1.000
_cell.angle_alpha   90.00
_cell.angle_beta   90.00
_cell.angle_gamma   90.00
#
_symmetry.space_group_name_H-M   'P 1'
#
loop_
_entity.id
_entity.type
_entity.pdbx_description
1 polymer ?
#
loop_
_entity_poly.entity_id
_entity_poly.type
_entity_poly.pdbx_seq_one_letter_code
_entity_poly.pdbx_strand_id
1 'polypeptide(L)'
;MLNRLTDSLNFQAEALSLRSERQRLIASNIANADTPGYVARDFDFATALRQATGQSSVGDSSVHGPKLGMAASNGGHLNHNGQPVGSREQPDMNYALASQTNL
;
A
#
# COMPACT_ATOMS: atom_id res chain seq x y z
N MET A 1 24.12 0.94 24.00
CA MET A 1 23.11 -0.14 24.10
C MET A 1 21.69 0.38 24.03
N LEU A 2 21.39 1.56 24.59
CA LEU A 2 20.05 2.15 24.56
C LEU A 2 19.48 2.36 23.15
N ASN A 3 20.30 2.80 22.19
CA ASN A 3 19.87 2.98 20.80
C ASN A 3 19.27 1.73 20.17
N ARG A 4 19.87 0.55 20.38
CA ARG A 4 19.37 -0.72 19.80
C ARG A 4 17.99 -1.11 20.33
N LEU A 5 17.72 -0.80 21.59
CA LEU A 5 16.41 -1.05 22.18
C LEU A 5 15.38 -0.10 21.54
N THR A 6 15.70 1.19 21.44
CA THR A 6 14.84 2.17 20.76
C THR A 6 14.57 1.78 19.31
N ASP A 7 15.58 1.35 18.55
CA ASP A 7 15.44 0.88 17.17
C ASP A 7 14.51 -0.33 17.07
N SER A 8 14.65 -1.30 17.98
CA SER A 8 13.79 -2.50 18.00
C SER A 8 12.33 -2.18 18.35
N LEU A 9 12.10 -1.25 19.28
CA LEU A 9 10.76 -0.81 19.65
C LEU A 9 10.11 -0.01 18.51
N ASN A 10 10.89 0.82 17.82
CA ASN A 10 10.42 1.56 16.67
C ASN A 10 10.01 0.62 15.51
N PHE A 11 10.83 -0.39 15.22
CA PHE A 11 10.49 -1.43 14.24
C PHE A 11 9.19 -2.16 14.59
N GLN A 12 9.03 -2.58 15.85
CA GLN A 12 7.82 -3.28 16.30
C GLN A 12 6.58 -2.39 16.24
N ALA A 13 6.71 -1.11 16.60
CA ALA A 13 5.62 -0.15 16.51
C ALA A 13 5.14 0.02 15.06
N GLU A 14 6.07 0.16 14.12
CA GLU A 14 5.76 0.28 12.69
C GLU A 14 5.10 -0.99 12.14
N ALA A 15 5.63 -2.16 12.49
CA ALA A 15 5.05 -3.45 12.11
C ALA A 15 3.61 -3.63 12.64
N LEU A 16 3.33 -3.17 13.87
CA LEU A 16 2.01 -3.24 14.46
C LEU A 16 1.03 -2.29 13.74
N SER A 17 1.49 -1.10 13.37
CA SER A 17 0.71 -0.13 12.57
C SER A 17 0.30 -0.71 11.22
N LEU A 18 1.27 -1.21 10.44
CA LEU A 18 1.01 -1.83 9.14
C LEU A 18 0.11 -3.07 9.25
N ARG A 19 0.25 -3.86 10.32
CA ARG A 19 -0.64 -5.00 10.58
C ARG A 19 -2.08 -4.55 10.84
N SER A 20 -2.27 -3.50 11.63
CA SER A 20 -3.60 -2.91 11.90
C SER A 20 -4.26 -2.43 10.61
N GLU A 21 -3.49 -1.75 9.75
CA GLU A 21 -3.97 -1.31 8.43
C GLU A 21 -4.40 -2.49 7.56
N ARG A 22 -3.58 -3.54 7.48
CA ARG A 22 -3.95 -4.75 6.74
C ARG A 22 -5.22 -5.42 7.27
N GLN A 23 -5.39 -5.48 8.59
CA GLN A 23 -6.62 -6.00 9.20
C GLN A 23 -7.84 -5.17 8.81
N ARG A 24 -7.70 -3.85 8.72
CA ARG A 24 -8.76 -2.96 8.24
C ARG A 24 -9.14 -3.24 6.79
N LEU A 25 -8.16 -3.51 5.92
CA LEU A 25 -8.41 -3.88 4.53
C LEU A 25 -9.12 -5.23 4.42
N ILE A 26 -8.67 -6.23 5.18
CA ILE A 26 -9.34 -7.54 5.24
C ILE A 26 -10.79 -7.37 5.69
N ALA A 27 -11.04 -6.59 6.75
CA ALA A 27 -12.40 -6.33 7.23
C ALA A 27 -13.26 -5.63 6.17
N SER A 28 -12.69 -4.65 5.44
CA SER A 28 -13.36 -3.98 4.32
C SER A 28 -13.66 -4.95 3.17
N ASN A 29 -12.71 -5.82 2.82
CA ASN A 29 -12.90 -6.83 1.77
C ASN A 29 -14.00 -7.82 2.15
N ILE A 30 -14.04 -8.27 3.42
CA ILE A 30 -15.09 -9.16 3.94
C ILE A 30 -16.45 -8.46 3.90
N ALA A 31 -16.53 -7.21 4.36
CA ALA A 31 -17.78 -6.45 4.38
C ALA A 31 -18.38 -6.23 2.98
N ASN A 32 -17.54 -6.17 1.95
CA ASN A 32 -17.95 -5.96 0.56
C ASN A 32 -17.85 -7.22 -0.31
N ALA A 33 -17.53 -8.38 0.26
CA ALA A 33 -17.31 -9.62 -0.49
C ALA A 33 -18.52 -10.01 -1.35
N ASP A 34 -19.73 -9.73 -0.86
CA ASP A 34 -20.99 -10.06 -1.54
C ASP A 34 -21.52 -8.92 -2.42
N THR A 35 -20.76 -7.83 -2.62
CA THR A 35 -21.16 -6.72 -3.49
C THR A 35 -20.71 -6.98 -4.94
N PRO A 36 -21.65 -7.10 -5.92
CA PRO A 36 -21.28 -7.38 -7.30
C PRO A 36 -20.32 -6.33 -7.88
N GLY A 37 -19.25 -6.78 -8.53
CA GLY A 37 -18.24 -5.91 -9.13
C GLY A 37 -17.19 -5.35 -8.16
N TYR A 38 -17.20 -5.76 -6.89
CA TYR A 38 -16.17 -5.36 -5.92
C TYR A 38 -14.84 -6.08 -6.17
N VAL A 39 -13.74 -5.33 -6.07
CA VAL A 39 -12.37 -5.83 -6.22
C VAL A 39 -11.63 -5.61 -4.91
N ALA A 40 -11.16 -6.71 -4.32
CA ALA A 40 -10.43 -6.69 -3.06
C ALA A 40 -9.09 -5.95 -3.20
N ARG A 41 -8.68 -5.28 -2.13
CA ARG A 41 -7.40 -4.55 -2.06
C ARG A 41 -6.50 -5.15 -0.98
N ASP A 42 -5.21 -5.21 -1.25
CA ASP A 42 -4.16 -5.60 -0.29
C ASP A 42 -2.83 -4.92 -0.66
N PHE A 43 -1.82 -5.00 0.18
CA PHE A 43 -0.47 -4.49 -0.13
C PHE A 43 0.60 -5.49 0.30
N ASP A 44 1.79 -5.40 -0.28
CA ASP A 44 2.90 -6.26 0.14
C ASP A 44 3.47 -5.78 1.49
N PHE A 45 3.02 -6.42 2.57
CA PHE A 45 3.41 -6.07 3.94
C PHE A 45 4.92 -6.08 4.14
N ALA A 46 5.64 -7.04 3.56
CA ALA A 46 7.08 -7.16 3.74
C ALA A 46 7.82 -5.96 3.11
N THR A 47 7.40 -5.53 1.94
CA THR A 47 7.95 -4.37 1.23
C THR A 47 7.58 -3.08 1.95
N ALA A 48 6.32 -2.91 2.35
CA ALA A 48 5.87 -1.76 3.14
C ALA A 48 6.65 -1.62 4.46
N LEU A 49 6.90 -2.74 5.17
CA LEU A 49 7.66 -2.72 6.42
C LEU A 49 9.13 -2.36 6.20
N ARG A 50 9.77 -2.87 5.14
CA ARG A 50 11.15 -2.50 4.78
C ARG A 50 11.27 -1.02 4.42
N GLN A 51 10.26 -0.48 3.73
CA GLN A 51 10.20 0.94 3.38
C GLN A 51 10.02 1.82 4.62
N ALA A 52 9.04 1.50 5.47
CA ALA A 52 8.72 2.27 6.67
C ALA A 52 9.84 2.25 7.74
N THR A 53 10.64 1.19 7.78
CA THR A 53 11.77 1.06 8.71
C THR A 53 13.08 1.62 8.14
N GLY A 54 13.05 2.24 6.96
CA GLY A 54 14.21 2.89 6.35
C GLY A 54 15.29 1.92 5.87
N GLN A 55 14.99 0.62 5.80
CA GLN A 55 15.88 -0.40 5.22
C GLN A 55 15.89 -0.39 3.68
N SER A 56 15.22 0.61 3.08
CA SER A 56 15.30 0.93 1.66
C SER A 56 16.76 1.11 1.25
N SER A 57 17.32 0.04 0.69
CA SER A 57 18.55 0.10 -0.07
C SER A 57 18.34 1.14 -1.16
N VAL A 58 19.20 2.15 -1.17
CA VAL A 58 19.42 3.06 -2.31
C VAL A 58 19.68 2.17 -3.53
N GLY A 59 18.65 1.84 -4.32
CA GLY A 59 18.82 0.88 -5.42
C GLY A 59 17.56 0.33 -6.09
N ASP A 60 16.40 0.30 -5.44
CA ASP A 60 15.17 -0.19 -6.12
C ASP A 60 14.26 0.95 -6.57
N SER A 61 14.72 1.68 -7.58
CA SER A 61 13.88 2.58 -8.38
C SER A 61 13.52 1.96 -9.74
N SER A 62 13.60 0.62 -9.88
CA SER A 62 13.47 -0.03 -11.19
C SER A 62 12.55 -1.24 -11.27
N VAL A 63 11.90 -1.67 -10.18
CA VAL A 63 10.88 -2.76 -10.26
C VAL A 63 9.48 -2.28 -10.71
N HIS A 64 9.25 -0.98 -10.90
CA HIS A 64 8.00 -0.50 -11.52
C HIS A 64 8.26 -0.10 -12.97
N GLY A 65 7.80 -0.96 -13.89
CA GLY A 65 7.79 -0.69 -15.34
C GLY A 65 7.16 0.66 -15.68
N PRO A 66 7.29 1.13 -16.94
CA PRO A 66 6.87 2.47 -17.32
C PRO A 66 5.40 2.66 -16.93
N LYS A 67 5.16 3.54 -15.95
CA LYS A 67 3.85 4.06 -15.60
C LYS A 67 3.11 4.44 -16.89
N LEU A 68 2.17 3.58 -17.31
CA LEU A 68 1.34 3.85 -18.48
C LEU A 68 0.63 5.16 -18.19
N GLY A 69 0.94 6.20 -18.98
CA GLY A 69 0.27 7.48 -18.86
C GLY A 69 -1.22 7.29 -19.05
N MET A 70 -2.01 7.67 -18.05
CA MET A 70 -3.46 7.68 -18.14
C MET A 70 -3.88 8.62 -19.27
N ALA A 71 -4.37 8.06 -20.38
CA ALA A 71 -4.92 8.86 -21.47
C ALA A 71 -6.24 9.50 -21.01
N ALA A 72 -6.24 10.81 -20.78
CA ALA A 72 -7.44 11.54 -20.42
C ALA A 72 -8.37 11.61 -21.64
N SER A 73 -9.63 11.18 -21.48
CA SER A 73 -10.65 11.32 -22.53
C SER A 73 -11.03 12.79 -22.81
N ASN A 74 -10.66 13.71 -21.91
CA ASN A 74 -10.75 15.16 -22.11
C ASN A 74 -9.75 15.89 -21.17
N GLY A 75 -9.12 16.96 -21.66
CA GLY A 75 -8.06 17.70 -20.96
C GLY A 75 -8.46 18.38 -19.63
N GLY A 76 -9.74 18.37 -19.27
CA GLY A 76 -10.24 18.93 -18.00
C GLY A 76 -10.34 17.92 -16.84
N HIS A 77 -10.13 16.62 -17.08
CA HIS A 77 -10.48 15.58 -16.09
C HIS A 77 -9.29 15.05 -15.27
N LEU A 78 -8.05 15.47 -15.54
CA LEU A 78 -6.86 15.01 -14.80
C LEU A 78 -5.91 16.12 -14.31
N ASN A 79 -6.25 17.40 -14.45
CA ASN A 79 -5.38 18.46 -13.93
C ASN A 79 -5.59 18.68 -12.43
N HIS A 80 -5.18 17.69 -11.64
CA HIS A 80 -4.79 17.89 -10.25
C HIS A 80 -3.28 17.73 -10.23
N ASN A 81 -2.60 18.87 -10.27
CA ASN A 81 -1.14 18.95 -10.23
C ASN A 81 -0.69 18.22 -8.96
N GLY A 82 -0.08 17.04 -9.16
CA GLY A 82 0.09 15.98 -8.16
C GLY A 82 1.00 16.33 -6.99
N GLN A 83 0.54 17.20 -6.10
CA GLN A 83 1.14 17.44 -4.80
C GLN A 83 0.07 17.22 -3.72
N PRO A 84 0.04 16.02 -3.10
CA PRO A 84 -0.75 15.81 -1.90
C PRO A 84 -0.15 16.66 -0.78
N VAL A 85 -0.82 17.74 -0.41
CA VAL A 85 -0.52 18.49 0.81
C VAL A 85 -0.97 17.63 1.99
N GLY A 86 -0.05 16.86 2.57
CA GLY A 86 -0.22 16.19 3.87
C GLY A 86 -0.40 14.67 3.86
N SER A 87 -0.03 13.94 2.80
CA SER A 87 -0.11 12.47 2.82
C SER A 87 0.97 11.86 3.72
N ARG A 88 0.55 11.45 4.92
CA ARG A 88 1.16 10.31 5.63
C ARG A 88 1.36 9.18 4.60
N GLU A 89 2.57 8.63 4.55
CA GLU A 89 2.98 7.57 3.62
C GLU A 89 2.00 6.40 3.73
N GLN A 90 1.07 6.30 2.76
CA GLN A 90 0.17 5.17 2.65
C GLN A 90 0.88 4.09 1.82
N PRO A 91 0.83 2.81 2.24
CA PRO A 91 1.40 1.71 1.46
C PRO A 91 0.79 1.67 0.05
N ASP A 92 1.59 1.34 -0.95
CA ASP A 92 1.09 1.17 -2.32
C ASP A 92 0.09 -0.01 -2.36
N MET A 93 -1.16 0.31 -2.72
CA MET A 93 -2.30 -0.60 -2.61
C MET A 93 -2.46 -1.39 -3.92
N ASN A 94 -2.27 -2.69 -3.85
CA ASN A 94 -2.49 -3.62 -4.95
C ASN A 94 -3.96 -4.05 -5.01
N TYR A 95 -4.50 -4.15 -6.22
CA TYR A 95 -5.79 -4.78 -6.47
C TYR A 95 -5.59 -6.28 -6.60
N ALA A 96 -6.19 -7.07 -5.71
CA ALA A 96 -6.22 -8.51 -5.87
C ALA A 96 -7.38 -8.88 -6.80
N LEU A 97 -7.06 -9.49 -7.95
CA LEU A 97 -8.09 -10.14 -8.76
C LEU A 97 -8.67 -11.28 -7.93
N ALA A 98 -9.97 -11.24 -7.66
CA ALA A 98 -10.68 -12.29 -6.94
C ALA A 98 -10.56 -13.61 -7.73
N SER A 99 -9.59 -14.45 -7.39
CA SER A 99 -9.58 -15.84 -7.81
C SER A 99 -10.67 -16.54 -7.02
N GLN A 100 -11.86 -16.61 -7.62
CA GLN A 100 -12.91 -17.51 -7.16
C GLN A 100 -12.31 -18.92 -7.13
N THR A 101 -12.03 -19.44 -5.93
CA THR A 101 -11.88 -20.87 -5.71
C THR A 101 -13.27 -21.44 -5.87
N ASN A 102 -13.51 -22.06 -7.02
CA ASN A 102 -14.72 -22.84 -7.26
C ASN A 102 -14.61 -24.12 -6.43
N LEU A 103 -15.56 -24.34 -5.51
CA LEU A 103 -15.76 -25.62 -4.83
C LEU A 103 -16.39 -26.64 -5.79
#